data_AF-A0A7S1HR69-F1
#
_entry.id   AF-A0A7S1HR69-F1
#
_cell.length_a   1.000
_cell.length_b   1.000
_cell.length_c   1.000
_cell.angle_alpha   90.00
_cell.angle_beta   90.00
_cell.angle_gamma   90.00
#
_symmetry.space_group_name_H-M   'P 1'
#
loop_
_entity.id
_entity.type
_entity.pdbx_description
1 polymer ?
#
loop_
_entity_poly.entity_id
_entity_poly.type
_entity_poly.pdbx_seq_one_letter_code
_entity_poly.pdbx_strand_id
1 'polypeptide(L)'
;LQSINKQLPKNQFRYSSGSASSPLEVLQAVECGVDVVDGSFANQLTDCGMAMVFDLNPRKEEEGSSTGTAGTSASASVSASASASAANMNLNLWSEEYVYDQGPLKAGCGCYTCSNGFTRGYIHHLLECRELLAEVLLESHNTYHMAQFMKTIRAHIAAGTFSEYVSAFRKNTDLFHSDQ
;
A
#
# COMPACT_ATOMS: atom_id res chain seq x y z
N LEU A 1 -17.18 12.03 -11.49
CA LEU A 1 -17.86 11.38 -10.35
C LEU A 1 -18.60 12.38 -9.44
N GLN A 2 -17.96 13.46 -8.95
CA GLN A 2 -18.62 14.42 -8.04
C GLN A 2 -19.96 15.00 -8.54
N SER A 3 -20.04 15.40 -9.81
CA SER A 3 -21.28 15.97 -10.37
C SER A 3 -22.43 14.95 -10.43
N ILE A 4 -22.12 13.67 -10.65
CA ILE A 4 -23.09 12.58 -10.70
C ILE A 4 -23.56 12.24 -9.28
N ASN A 5 -22.62 12.09 -8.34
CA ASN A 5 -22.92 11.72 -6.96
C ASN A 5 -23.77 12.79 -6.24
N LYS A 6 -23.70 14.07 -6.66
CA LYS A 6 -24.60 15.12 -6.15
C LYS A 6 -26.07 14.91 -6.53
N GLN A 7 -26.35 14.19 -7.60
CA GLN A 7 -27.72 13.93 -8.09
C GLN A 7 -28.31 12.64 -7.51
N LEU A 8 -27.49 11.77 -6.90
CA LEU A 8 -27.93 10.50 -6.33
C LEU A 8 -28.57 10.67 -4.95
N PRO A 9 -29.61 9.87 -4.62
CA PRO A 9 -30.24 9.87 -3.29
C PRO A 9 -29.20 9.70 -2.17
N LYS A 10 -29.31 10.49 -1.10
CA LYS A 10 -28.35 10.48 0.02
C LYS A 10 -28.47 9.26 0.95
N ASN A 11 -29.62 8.59 0.95
CA ASN A 11 -29.90 7.45 1.84
C ASN A 11 -29.63 6.09 1.17
N GLN A 12 -28.90 6.07 0.07
CA GLN A 12 -28.54 4.84 -0.66
C GLN A 12 -27.03 4.75 -0.81
N PHE A 13 -26.51 3.52 -0.74
CA PHE A 13 -25.09 3.24 -0.97
C PHE A 13 -24.72 3.53 -2.42
N ARG A 14 -23.57 4.17 -2.60
CA ARG A 14 -22.96 4.42 -3.91
C ARG A 14 -21.83 3.43 -4.12
N TYR A 15 -22.00 2.57 -5.10
CA TYR A 15 -21.02 1.59 -5.50
C TYR A 15 -20.27 2.06 -6.75
N SER A 16 -18.94 1.94 -6.75
CA SER A 16 -18.11 2.15 -7.94
C SER A 16 -17.48 0.82 -8.34
N SER A 17 -17.73 0.40 -9.58
CA SER A 17 -17.19 -0.83 -10.15
C SER A 17 -16.04 -0.52 -11.09
N GLY A 18 -14.90 -1.21 -10.95
CA GLY A 18 -13.82 -1.22 -11.94
C GLY A 18 -13.08 0.11 -12.10
N SER A 19 -13.13 0.98 -11.09
CA SER A 19 -12.57 2.34 -11.14
C SER A 19 -11.34 2.53 -10.23
N ALA A 20 -10.88 1.47 -9.56
CA ALA A 20 -9.82 1.57 -8.57
C ALA A 20 -8.70 0.58 -8.88
N SER A 21 -7.94 0.86 -9.93
CA SER A 21 -6.71 0.17 -10.31
C SER A 21 -5.49 0.70 -9.54
N SER A 22 -5.70 1.66 -8.63
CA SER A 22 -4.67 2.15 -7.72
C SER A 22 -5.26 2.62 -6.37
N PRO A 23 -4.46 2.65 -5.29
CA PRO A 23 -4.90 3.20 -4.02
C PRO A 23 -5.33 4.67 -4.11
N LEU A 24 -4.73 5.45 -5.01
CA LEU A 24 -5.11 6.86 -5.23
C LEU A 24 -6.52 7.00 -5.79
N GLU A 25 -6.90 6.11 -6.71
CA GLU A 25 -8.26 6.10 -7.27
C GLU A 25 -9.31 5.69 -6.23
N VAL A 26 -8.97 4.77 -5.31
CA VAL A 26 -9.83 4.47 -4.15
C VAL A 26 -10.08 5.73 -3.33
N LEU A 27 -9.03 6.49 -2.98
CA LEU A 27 -9.16 7.73 -2.22
C LEU A 27 -10.01 8.76 -2.97
N GLN A 28 -9.77 8.91 -4.28
CA GLN A 28 -10.55 9.82 -5.12
C GLN A 28 -12.03 9.41 -5.19
N ALA A 29 -12.33 8.12 -5.27
CA ALA A 29 -13.71 7.61 -5.26
C ALA A 29 -14.41 7.96 -3.93
N VAL A 30 -13.72 7.74 -2.81
CA VAL A 30 -14.22 8.10 -1.47
C VAL A 30 -14.39 9.62 -1.33
N GLU A 31 -13.45 10.44 -1.82
CA GLU A 31 -13.60 11.92 -1.89
C GLU A 31 -14.81 12.34 -2.73
N CYS A 32 -15.17 11.56 -3.74
CA CYS A 32 -16.37 11.80 -4.54
C CYS A 32 -17.66 11.32 -3.87
N GLY A 33 -17.58 10.67 -2.70
CA GLY A 33 -18.72 10.15 -1.95
C GLY A 33 -19.20 8.78 -2.44
N VAL A 34 -18.28 7.92 -2.88
CA VAL A 34 -18.52 6.47 -3.07
C VAL A 34 -18.38 5.76 -1.73
N ASP A 35 -19.30 4.85 -1.42
CA ASP A 35 -19.35 4.10 -0.16
C ASP A 35 -18.75 2.69 -0.30
N VAL A 36 -18.89 2.08 -1.48
CA VAL A 36 -18.43 0.71 -1.76
C VAL A 36 -17.54 0.71 -2.99
N VAL A 37 -16.34 0.18 -2.84
CA VAL A 37 -15.35 -0.03 -3.91
C VAL A 37 -15.09 -1.53 -4.02
N ASP A 38 -14.97 -2.05 -5.23
CA ASP A 38 -14.62 -3.45 -5.43
C ASP A 38 -13.17 -3.76 -5.01
N GLY A 39 -12.94 -4.99 -4.58
CA GLY A 39 -11.61 -5.45 -4.15
C GLY A 39 -10.76 -6.06 -5.27
N SER A 40 -11.19 -5.96 -6.54
CA SER A 40 -10.58 -6.73 -7.63
C SER A 40 -9.12 -6.35 -7.89
N PHE A 41 -8.72 -5.13 -7.53
CA PHE A 41 -7.34 -4.67 -7.64
C PHE A 41 -6.35 -5.51 -6.83
N ALA A 42 -6.73 -6.01 -5.64
CA ALA A 42 -5.87 -6.89 -4.86
C ALA A 42 -5.55 -8.17 -5.65
N ASN A 43 -6.58 -8.78 -6.24
CA ASN A 43 -6.43 -9.98 -7.06
C ASN A 43 -5.63 -9.70 -8.35
N GLN A 44 -5.88 -8.57 -9.03
CA GLN A 44 -5.12 -8.20 -10.23
C GLN A 44 -3.62 -8.05 -9.94
N LEU A 45 -3.24 -7.50 -8.78
CA LEU A 45 -1.84 -7.44 -8.37
C LEU A 45 -1.27 -8.82 -8.07
N THR A 46 -2.03 -9.68 -7.39
CA THR A 46 -1.66 -11.07 -7.14
C THR A 46 -1.37 -11.82 -8.44
N ASP A 47 -2.27 -11.73 -9.43
CA ASP A 47 -2.11 -12.36 -10.76
C ASP A 47 -0.86 -11.88 -11.50
N CYS A 48 -0.40 -10.66 -11.21
CA CYS A 48 0.81 -10.08 -11.78
C CYS A 48 2.09 -10.38 -10.97
N GLY A 49 2.00 -11.14 -9.88
CA GLY A 49 3.14 -11.39 -8.97
C GLY A 49 3.57 -10.15 -8.18
N MET A 50 2.63 -9.24 -7.90
CA MET A 50 2.89 -7.98 -7.19
C MET A 50 2.27 -7.97 -5.79
N ALA A 51 2.96 -7.33 -4.84
CA ALA A 51 2.48 -7.16 -3.46
C ALA A 51 2.29 -5.67 -3.12
N MET A 52 1.14 -5.30 -2.55
CA MET A 52 0.92 -3.93 -2.06
C MET A 52 1.80 -3.63 -0.84
N VAL A 53 2.53 -2.52 -0.87
CA VAL A 53 3.44 -2.13 0.23
C VAL A 53 3.36 -0.68 0.66
N PHE A 54 2.50 0.12 0.02
CA PHE A 54 2.32 1.52 0.38
C PHE A 54 2.08 1.76 1.86
N ASP A 55 2.56 2.92 2.32
CA ASP A 55 2.38 3.34 3.69
C ASP A 55 0.90 3.67 3.94
N LEU A 56 0.35 3.01 4.96
CA LEU A 56 -1.02 3.24 5.40
C LEU A 56 -1.13 4.47 6.30
N ASN A 57 -0.01 4.98 6.85
CA ASN A 57 0.01 6.12 7.76
C ASN A 57 1.13 7.10 7.40
N PRO A 58 1.05 7.78 6.23
CA PRO A 58 2.07 8.74 5.83
C PRO A 58 2.16 9.87 6.86
N ARG A 59 3.36 10.08 7.42
CA ARG A 59 3.62 11.16 8.37
C ARG A 59 3.50 12.51 7.66
N LYS A 60 2.98 13.52 8.36
CA LYS A 60 3.23 14.92 7.98
C LYS A 60 4.74 15.12 8.15
N GLU A 61 5.45 15.50 7.09
CA GLU A 61 6.78 16.06 7.29
C GLU A 61 6.62 17.27 8.20
N GLU A 62 7.17 17.21 9.41
CA GLU A 62 7.28 18.38 10.26
C GLU A 62 8.23 19.36 9.54
N GLU A 63 7.70 20.51 9.14
CA GLU A 63 8.50 21.64 8.69
C GLU A 63 9.47 22.02 9.83
N GLY A 64 10.73 21.58 9.69
CA GLY A 64 11.93 22.06 10.39
C GLY A 64 11.81 22.44 11.86
N SER A 65 12.23 21.55 12.77
CA SER A 65 12.80 21.98 14.05
C SER A 65 14.27 21.56 14.12
N SER A 66 15.13 22.52 13.86
CA SER A 66 16.53 22.47 14.23
C SER A 66 16.65 22.87 15.70
N THR A 67 17.21 21.98 16.54
CA THR A 67 18.21 22.21 17.60
C THR A 67 18.15 21.13 18.70
N GLY A 68 19.30 20.55 19.04
CA GLY A 68 19.55 20.05 20.41
C GLY A 68 19.91 18.56 20.60
N THR A 69 21.20 18.28 20.49
CA THR A 69 21.98 17.03 20.71
C THR A 69 21.79 16.33 22.08
N ALA A 70 21.79 14.98 22.13
CA ALA A 70 22.77 14.12 22.86
C ALA A 70 22.32 12.65 23.13
N GLY A 71 23.01 11.68 22.50
CA GLY A 71 23.42 10.32 22.96
C GLY A 71 22.38 9.30 23.48
N THR A 72 22.41 7.98 23.22
CA THR A 72 23.43 7.07 22.66
C THR A 72 22.80 5.71 22.27
N SER A 73 23.06 5.29 21.03
CA SER A 73 23.34 3.93 20.48
C SER A 73 22.81 2.64 21.12
N ALA A 74 22.10 1.85 20.30
CA ALA A 74 22.50 0.47 19.95
C ALA A 74 22.02 0.11 18.53
N SER A 75 22.93 -0.43 17.74
CA SER A 75 22.95 -0.54 16.28
C SER A 75 22.40 -1.86 15.73
N ALA A 76 21.73 -1.80 14.58
CA ALA A 76 21.85 -2.82 13.54
C ALA A 76 21.66 -2.15 12.17
N SER A 77 22.77 -1.84 11.53
CA SER A 77 22.86 -1.37 10.15
C SER A 77 22.73 -2.58 9.21
N VAL A 78 21.69 -2.60 8.38
CA VAL A 78 21.74 -3.30 7.10
C VAL A 78 21.35 -2.32 6.01
N SER A 79 22.38 -1.88 5.28
CA SER A 79 22.25 -1.17 4.02
C SER A 79 21.68 -2.14 2.99
N ALA A 80 20.49 -1.85 2.47
CA ALA A 80 19.99 -2.44 1.24
C ALA A 80 19.55 -1.30 0.32
N SER A 81 20.47 -0.94 -0.56
CA SER A 81 20.21 -0.14 -1.76
C SER A 81 19.90 -1.13 -2.89
N ALA A 82 18.67 -1.10 -3.42
CA ALA A 82 18.36 -1.60 -4.75
C ALA A 82 17.07 -0.94 -5.28
N SER A 83 17.25 -0.16 -6.35
CA SER A 83 16.30 0.10 -7.43
C SER A 83 14.89 0.64 -7.11
N ALA A 84 14.82 1.91 -6.73
CA ALA A 84 13.60 2.70 -6.68
C ALA A 84 13.05 2.98 -8.10
N SER A 85 11.92 2.37 -8.45
CA SER A 85 11.06 2.76 -9.58
C SER A 85 9.61 2.76 -9.10
N ALA A 86 8.90 3.90 -9.20
CA ALA A 86 7.53 4.08 -8.65
C ALA A 86 7.38 3.66 -7.17
N ALA A 87 8.42 3.97 -6.38
CA ALA A 87 9.13 3.03 -5.49
C ALA A 87 8.47 2.61 -4.17
N ASN A 88 7.22 2.99 -3.88
CA ASN A 88 6.61 2.68 -2.58
C ASN A 88 5.22 2.07 -2.65
N MET A 89 4.62 1.90 -3.83
CA MET A 89 3.23 1.42 -3.89
C MET A 89 3.13 -0.11 -3.86
N ASN A 90 3.83 -0.77 -4.78
CA ASN A 90 3.80 -2.22 -4.95
C ASN A 90 5.24 -2.75 -5.10
N LEU A 91 5.49 -3.97 -4.63
CA LEU A 91 6.70 -4.74 -4.94
C LEU A 91 6.42 -5.64 -6.13
N ASN A 92 7.34 -5.68 -7.10
CA ASN A 92 7.31 -6.65 -8.19
C ASN A 92 8.19 -7.85 -7.83
N LEU A 93 7.60 -8.98 -7.43
CA LEU A 93 8.34 -10.13 -6.94
C LEU A 93 8.98 -10.97 -8.05
N TRP A 94 8.80 -10.60 -9.33
CA TRP A 94 9.59 -11.13 -10.45
C TRP A 94 11.00 -10.51 -10.53
N SER A 95 11.24 -9.41 -9.83
CA SER A 95 12.53 -8.71 -9.86
C SER A 95 13.64 -9.58 -9.25
N GLU A 96 14.77 -9.69 -9.95
CA GLU A 96 15.95 -10.45 -9.49
C GLU A 96 16.55 -9.92 -8.18
N GLU A 97 16.25 -8.67 -7.82
CA GLU A 97 16.69 -8.09 -6.55
C GLU A 97 16.16 -8.86 -5.33
N TYR A 98 15.04 -9.57 -5.49
CA TYR A 98 14.41 -10.32 -4.40
C TYR A 98 14.93 -11.75 -4.26
N VAL A 99 15.75 -12.27 -5.18
CA VAL A 99 16.19 -13.69 -5.21
C VAL A 99 16.72 -14.17 -3.85
N TYR A 100 17.53 -13.37 -3.17
CA TYR A 100 18.13 -13.71 -1.87
C TYR A 100 17.55 -12.91 -0.70
N ASP A 101 16.46 -12.18 -0.93
CA ASP A 101 15.89 -11.26 0.04
C ASP A 101 15.12 -12.00 1.15
N GLN A 102 15.65 -11.94 2.36
CA GLN A 102 15.08 -12.61 3.54
C GLN A 102 14.07 -11.73 4.30
N GLY A 103 13.77 -10.53 3.81
CA GLY A 103 12.76 -9.65 4.39
C GLY A 103 11.33 -10.12 4.09
N PRO A 104 10.35 -9.75 4.93
CA PRO A 104 8.93 -9.95 4.62
C PRO A 104 8.49 -9.04 3.47
N LEU A 105 7.31 -9.29 2.89
CA LEU A 105 6.70 -8.38 1.89
C LEU A 105 6.58 -6.95 2.44
N LYS A 106 6.12 -6.80 3.68
CA LYS A 106 6.06 -5.52 4.38
C LYS A 106 6.36 -5.67 5.87
N ALA A 107 7.32 -4.92 6.37
CA ALA A 107 7.63 -4.89 7.80
C ALA A 107 6.42 -4.42 8.63
N GLY A 108 6.13 -5.12 9.73
CA GLY A 108 4.99 -4.83 10.60
C GLY A 108 3.62 -5.26 10.06
N CYS A 109 3.56 -5.95 8.92
CA CYS A 109 2.31 -6.49 8.39
C CYS A 109 1.87 -7.72 9.19
N GLY A 110 0.60 -7.74 9.61
CA GLY A 110 -0.02 -8.82 10.38
C GLY A 110 -0.72 -9.90 9.56
N CYS A 111 -0.54 -9.92 8.23
CA CYS A 111 -1.12 -10.95 7.37
C CYS A 111 -0.48 -12.33 7.63
N TYR A 112 -1.14 -13.41 7.20
CA TYR A 112 -0.61 -14.78 7.36
C TYR A 112 0.80 -14.93 6.75
N THR A 113 1.00 -14.38 5.55
CA THR A 113 2.29 -14.44 4.83
C THR A 113 3.42 -13.77 5.61
N CYS A 114 3.23 -12.53 6.04
CA CYS A 114 4.26 -11.77 6.76
C CYS A 114 4.47 -12.29 8.18
N SER A 115 3.40 -12.67 8.89
CA SER A 115 3.48 -13.13 10.29
C SER A 115 4.15 -14.49 10.46
N ASN A 116 4.06 -15.37 9.46
CA ASN A 116 4.72 -16.67 9.47
C ASN A 116 6.15 -16.65 8.89
N GLY A 117 6.68 -15.47 8.55
CA GLY A 117 8.07 -15.32 8.12
C GLY A 117 8.34 -15.78 6.68
N PHE A 118 7.32 -15.83 5.81
CA PHE A 118 7.55 -16.05 4.39
C PHE A 118 8.25 -14.83 3.79
N THR A 119 9.41 -15.07 3.16
CA THR A 119 10.30 -14.01 2.69
C THR A 119 10.02 -13.62 1.24
N ARG A 120 10.47 -12.42 0.85
CA ARG A 120 10.39 -11.95 -0.55
C ARG A 120 11.09 -12.92 -1.50
N GLY A 121 12.28 -13.43 -1.14
CA GLY A 121 13.01 -14.42 -1.93
C GLY A 121 12.33 -15.78 -2.00
N TYR A 122 11.65 -16.20 -0.94
CA TYR A 122 10.86 -17.43 -0.99
C TYR A 122 9.68 -17.29 -1.97
N ILE A 123 8.97 -16.17 -1.93
CA ILE A 123 7.84 -15.91 -2.85
C ILE A 123 8.34 -15.75 -4.29
N HIS A 124 9.44 -15.03 -4.51
CA HIS A 124 10.11 -14.95 -5.82
C HIS A 124 10.42 -16.35 -6.37
N HIS A 125 11.01 -17.22 -5.55
CA HIS A 125 11.30 -18.60 -5.95
C HIS A 125 10.03 -19.39 -6.33
N LEU A 126 8.95 -19.27 -5.55
CA LEU A 126 7.67 -19.92 -5.88
C LEU A 126 7.08 -19.41 -7.21
N LEU A 127 7.19 -18.12 -7.50
CA LEU A 127 6.75 -17.52 -8.77
C LEU A 127 7.55 -18.09 -9.94
N GLU A 128 8.87 -18.13 -9.83
CA GLU A 128 9.76 -18.73 -10.85
C GLU A 128 9.48 -20.22 -11.09
N CYS A 129 9.19 -20.95 -10.01
CA CYS A 129 8.78 -22.36 -10.10
C CYS A 129 7.34 -22.56 -10.57
N ARG A 130 6.55 -21.50 -10.74
CA ARG A 130 5.12 -21.54 -11.09
C ARG A 130 4.27 -22.36 -10.11
N GLU A 131 4.61 -22.27 -8.83
CA GLU A 131 3.88 -22.92 -7.75
C GLU A 131 2.69 -22.06 -7.31
N LEU A 132 1.48 -22.64 -7.30
CA LEU A 132 0.24 -21.95 -6.91
C LEU A 132 0.29 -21.33 -5.50
N LEU A 133 1.17 -21.84 -4.63
CA LEU A 133 1.36 -21.28 -3.29
C LEU A 133 1.82 -19.82 -3.33
N ALA A 134 2.52 -19.38 -4.37
CA ALA A 134 2.90 -17.98 -4.55
C ALA A 134 1.67 -17.07 -4.55
N GLU A 135 0.66 -17.41 -5.37
CA GLU A 135 -0.59 -16.66 -5.50
C GLU A 135 -1.38 -16.66 -4.18
N VAL A 136 -1.45 -17.79 -3.48
CA VAL A 136 -2.14 -17.89 -2.18
C VAL A 136 -1.50 -16.96 -1.14
N LEU A 137 -0.16 -16.93 -1.07
CA LEU A 137 0.58 -16.07 -0.14
C LEU A 137 0.48 -14.59 -0.51
N LEU A 138 0.53 -14.27 -1.81
CA LEU A 138 0.35 -12.90 -2.31
C LEU A 138 -1.07 -12.40 -2.05
N GLU A 139 -2.10 -13.20 -2.35
CA GLU A 139 -3.50 -12.82 -2.11
C GLU A 139 -3.75 -12.62 -0.62
N SER A 140 -3.27 -13.53 0.23
CA SER A 140 -3.40 -13.36 1.68
C SER A 140 -2.82 -12.03 2.18
N HIS A 141 -1.70 -11.58 1.58
CA HIS A 141 -1.10 -10.28 1.91
C HIS A 141 -1.90 -9.12 1.31
N ASN A 142 -2.24 -9.19 0.02
CA ASN A 142 -2.90 -8.13 -0.71
C ASN A 142 -4.31 -7.85 -0.18
N THR A 143 -5.14 -8.87 0.04
CA THR A 143 -6.48 -8.69 0.63
C THR A 143 -6.38 -8.09 2.04
N TYR A 144 -5.42 -8.55 2.86
CA TYR A 144 -5.20 -8.02 4.21
C TYR A 144 -4.80 -6.55 4.17
N HIS A 145 -3.84 -6.19 3.30
CA HIS A 145 -3.36 -4.82 3.16
C HIS A 145 -4.48 -3.88 2.69
N MET A 146 -5.29 -4.31 1.73
CA MET A 146 -6.48 -3.57 1.27
C MET A 146 -7.50 -3.38 2.40
N ALA A 147 -7.75 -4.41 3.22
CA ALA A 147 -8.66 -4.32 4.35
C ALA A 147 -8.15 -3.31 5.42
N GLN A 148 -6.84 -3.28 5.68
CA GLN A 148 -6.23 -2.29 6.57
C GLN A 148 -6.32 -0.88 5.98
N PHE A 149 -6.08 -0.72 4.67
CA PHE A 149 -6.23 0.57 3.99
C PHE A 149 -7.66 1.13 4.14
N MET A 150 -8.67 0.31 3.87
CA MET A 150 -10.07 0.71 4.05
C MET A 150 -10.39 1.01 5.53
N LYS A 151 -9.77 0.29 6.48
CA LYS A 151 -9.89 0.59 7.92
C LYS A 151 -9.31 1.96 8.26
N THR A 152 -8.14 2.30 7.75
CA THR A 152 -7.49 3.60 7.97
C THR A 152 -8.31 4.73 7.36
N ILE A 153 -8.82 4.55 6.14
CA ILE A 153 -9.73 5.51 5.49
C ILE A 153 -10.93 5.80 6.41
N ARG A 154 -11.62 4.75 6.89
CA ARG A 154 -12.77 4.92 7.80
C ARG A 154 -12.40 5.64 9.10
N ALA A 155 -11.23 5.37 9.66
CA ALA A 155 -10.77 6.05 10.87
C ALA A 155 -10.55 7.55 10.64
N HIS A 156 -9.91 7.94 9.53
CA HIS A 156 -9.71 9.35 9.19
C HIS A 156 -11.01 10.09 8.84
N ILE A 157 -11.98 9.41 8.22
CA ILE A 157 -13.32 9.97 7.99
C ILE A 157 -14.01 10.23 9.33
N ALA A 158 -14.00 9.26 10.25
CA ALA A 158 -14.60 9.41 11.58
C ALA A 158 -13.93 10.52 12.41
N ALA A 159 -12.62 10.70 12.26
CA ALA A 159 -11.85 11.74 12.93
C ALA A 159 -11.89 13.11 12.23
N GLY A 160 -12.51 13.24 11.06
CA GLY A 160 -12.54 14.49 10.28
C GLY A 160 -11.20 14.89 9.65
N THR A 161 -10.20 14.00 9.64
CA THR A 161 -8.83 14.25 9.14
C THR A 161 -8.58 13.63 7.75
N PHE A 162 -9.63 13.18 7.07
CA PHE A 162 -9.52 12.49 5.78
C PHE A 162 -8.84 13.33 4.68
N SER A 163 -9.15 14.61 4.56
CA SER A 163 -8.53 15.48 3.54
C SER A 163 -7.01 15.63 3.75
N GLU A 164 -6.57 15.68 5.02
CA GLU A 164 -5.15 15.72 5.36
C GLU A 164 -4.46 14.41 5.01
N TYR A 165 -5.11 13.28 5.32
CA TYR A 165 -4.62 11.95 4.98
C TYR A 165 -4.43 11.78 3.47
N VAL A 166 -5.40 12.16 2.64
CA VAL A 166 -5.27 12.10 1.18
C VAL A 166 -4.12 12.97 0.67
N SER A 167 -3.97 14.17 1.22
CA SER A 167 -2.89 15.09 0.85
C SER A 167 -1.51 14.52 1.20
N ALA A 168 -1.36 13.94 2.39
CA ALA A 168 -0.12 13.27 2.81
C ALA A 168 0.18 12.03 1.95
N PHE A 169 -0.85 11.25 1.64
CA PHE A 169 -0.73 10.06 0.79
C PHE A 169 -0.26 10.40 -0.63
N ARG A 170 -0.85 11.43 -1.26
CA ARG A 170 -0.43 11.91 -2.59
C ARG A 170 1.02 12.37 -2.60
N LYS A 171 1.43 13.21 -1.65
CA LYS A 171 2.83 13.67 -1.53
C LYS A 171 3.81 12.50 -1.43
N ASN A 172 3.53 11.52 -0.57
CA ASN A 172 4.36 10.34 -0.42
C ASN A 172 4.44 9.47 -1.69
N THR A 173 3.47 9.61 -2.60
CA THR A 173 3.42 8.91 -3.89
C THR A 173 4.11 9.71 -5.01
N ASP A 174 4.01 11.04 -4.99
CA ASP A 174 4.52 11.95 -6.03
C ASP A 174 6.02 12.24 -5.90
N LEU A 175 6.59 12.20 -4.69
CA LEU A 175 8.00 12.47 -4.39
C LEU A 175 9.03 11.61 -5.16
N PHE A 176 8.57 10.65 -5.96
CA PHE A 176 9.43 9.70 -6.67
C PHE A 176 9.20 9.66 -8.19
N HIS A 177 8.27 10.46 -8.72
CA HIS A 177 8.14 10.66 -10.18
C HIS A 177 9.03 11.81 -10.70
N SER A 178 9.70 12.55 -9.81
CA SER A 178 10.52 13.73 -10.17
C SER A 178 11.98 13.41 -10.53
N ASP A 179 12.43 12.19 -10.30
CA ASP A 179 13.83 11.77 -10.44
C ASP A 179 14.05 10.75 -11.59
N GLN A 180 13.23 10.80 -12.65
CA GLN A 180 13.48 10.08 -13.92
C GLN A 180 13.71 11.05 -15.08
#